data_AF-A0A1A9EUT7-F1
#
_entry.id   AF-A0A1A9EUT7-F1
#
_cell.length_a   1.000
_cell.length_b   1.000
_cell.length_c   1.000
_cell.angle_alpha   90.00
_cell.angle_beta   90.00
_cell.angle_gamma   90.00
#
_symmetry.space_group_name_H-M   'P 1'
#
loop_
_entity.id
_entity.type
_entity.pdbx_description
1 polymer ?
#
loop_
_entity_poly.entity_id
_entity_poly.type
_entity_poly.pdbx_seq_one_letter_code
_entity_poly.pdbx_strand_id
1 'polypeptide(L)'
;MQPEAVPRARRPEPQLVPEFKLAFLSMGDGLIIDSLPPQSRGGFSPAHLRLAMSLWRALGMPAAEPPRAQLLPWPAFTSRSLDQGWDQAQTAVQRKFDLMLQQSPARFVLLLGDAAARLLLQSPEGGDGMRGMLFRPRSQVSALATASLSEMLQVPGCKRDVWRDLQPLMRHLTQAPPVDG
;
A
#
# COMPACT_ATOMS: atom_id res chain seq x y z
N MET A 1 -24.26 47.06 28.21
CA MET A 1 -24.42 45.64 27.84
C MET A 1 -24.64 45.58 26.32
N GLN A 2 -23.57 45.43 25.54
CA GLN A 2 -23.66 45.15 24.10
C GLN A 2 -23.35 43.65 23.90
N PRO A 3 -24.06 42.94 23.00
CA PRO A 3 -23.92 41.51 22.85
C PRO A 3 -22.57 41.16 22.20
N GLU A 4 -21.91 40.19 22.80
CA GLU A 4 -20.65 39.59 22.36
C GLU A 4 -20.84 38.93 20.99
N ALA A 5 -20.05 39.35 20.00
CA ALA A 5 -20.06 38.77 18.67
C ALA A 5 -19.48 37.35 18.75
N VAL A 6 -20.36 36.35 18.70
CA VAL A 6 -19.98 34.93 18.62
C VAL A 6 -19.07 34.74 17.39
N PRO A 7 -17.86 34.16 17.53
CA PRO A 7 -17.01 33.91 16.39
C PRO A 7 -17.71 32.92 15.45
N ARG A 8 -17.99 33.36 14.22
CA ARG A 8 -18.52 32.49 13.17
C ARG A 8 -17.53 31.34 12.99
N ALA A 9 -17.96 30.12 13.29
CA ALA A 9 -17.22 28.90 12.98
C ALA A 9 -16.77 28.96 11.52
N ARG A 10 -15.45 28.86 11.29
CA ARG A 10 -14.89 28.75 9.94
C ARG A 10 -15.59 27.56 9.27
N ARG A 11 -16.22 27.78 8.10
CA ARG A 11 -16.65 26.65 7.26
C ARG A 11 -15.41 25.80 7.02
N PRO A 12 -15.43 24.49 7.33
CA PRO A 12 -14.34 23.63 6.89
C PRO A 12 -14.28 23.75 5.37
N GLU A 13 -13.10 24.11 4.86
CA GLU A 13 -12.81 23.98 3.43
C GLU A 13 -13.11 22.54 3.02
N PRO A 14 -13.63 22.28 1.81
CA PRO A 14 -13.90 20.92 1.37
C PRO A 14 -12.59 20.13 1.38
N GLN A 15 -12.40 19.33 2.43
CA GLN A 15 -11.25 18.46 2.58
C GLN A 15 -11.32 17.45 1.44
N LEU A 16 -10.33 17.47 0.54
CA LEU A 16 -10.22 16.53 -0.57
C LEU A 16 -10.17 15.12 0.01
N VAL A 17 -11.26 14.37 -0.19
CA VAL A 17 -11.34 12.96 0.20
C VAL A 17 -10.55 12.17 -0.84
N PRO A 18 -9.48 11.45 -0.45
CA PRO A 18 -8.73 10.65 -1.41
C PRO A 18 -9.62 9.52 -1.97
N GLU A 19 -9.39 9.11 -3.20
CA GLU A 19 -10.06 7.95 -3.79
C GLU A 19 -9.02 6.89 -4.10
N PHE A 20 -9.14 5.72 -3.47
CA PHE A 20 -8.25 4.60 -3.74
C PHE A 20 -8.91 3.27 -3.44
N LYS A 21 -8.25 2.20 -3.88
CA LYS A 21 -8.59 0.84 -3.49
C LYS A 21 -7.30 0.08 -3.32
N LEU A 22 -7.02 -0.38 -2.10
CA LEU A 22 -5.83 -1.19 -1.82
C LEU A 22 -6.20 -2.66 -1.66
N ALA A 23 -5.32 -3.54 -2.12
CA ALA A 23 -5.37 -4.98 -1.88
C ALA A 23 -4.18 -5.40 -1.00
N PHE A 24 -4.48 -6.02 0.14
CA PHE A 24 -3.47 -6.56 1.06
C PHE A 24 -3.36 -8.07 0.87
N LEU A 25 -2.14 -8.56 0.72
CA LEU A 25 -1.80 -9.96 0.46
C LEU A 25 -0.67 -10.40 1.39
N SER A 26 -1.00 -11.13 2.45
CA SER A 26 0.01 -11.81 3.28
C SER A 26 0.49 -13.06 2.58
N MET A 27 1.79 -13.17 2.36
CA MET A 27 2.43 -14.33 1.72
C MET A 27 3.66 -14.71 2.53
N GLY A 28 3.62 -15.85 3.23
CA GLY A 28 4.74 -16.29 4.06
C GLY A 28 5.18 -15.21 5.07
N ASP A 29 6.45 -14.82 4.99
CA ASP A 29 7.09 -13.77 5.78
C ASP A 29 7.15 -12.41 5.06
N GLY A 30 6.23 -12.15 4.12
CA GLY A 30 6.13 -10.90 3.39
C GLY A 30 4.69 -10.42 3.22
N LEU A 31 4.54 -9.11 3.00
CA LEU A 31 3.25 -8.48 2.74
C LEU A 31 3.30 -7.68 1.44
N ILE A 32 2.34 -7.90 0.54
CA ILE A 32 2.14 -7.05 -0.63
C ILE A 32 0.90 -6.17 -0.40
N ILE A 33 1.06 -4.87 -0.65
CA ILE A 33 -0.02 -3.90 -0.67
C ILE A 33 -0.08 -3.30 -2.07
N ASP A 34 -1.11 -3.63 -2.83
CA ASP A 34 -1.27 -3.21 -4.22
C ASP A 34 -2.35 -2.14 -4.37
N SER A 35 -2.05 -1.11 -5.15
CA SER A 35 -2.96 -0.04 -5.52
C SER A 35 -3.75 -0.46 -6.76
N LEU A 36 -5.07 -0.54 -6.61
CA LEU A 36 -5.98 -0.84 -7.69
C LEU A 36 -6.58 0.46 -8.25
N PRO A 37 -6.90 0.51 -9.55
CA PRO A 37 -7.58 1.66 -10.14
C PRO A 37 -8.92 1.91 -9.42
N PRO A 38 -9.14 3.10 -8.84
CA PRO A 38 -10.33 3.38 -8.02
C PRO A 38 -11.62 3.25 -8.83
N GLN A 39 -11.58 3.71 -10.09
CA GLN A 39 -12.72 3.72 -11.02
C GLN A 39 -12.95 2.38 -11.75
N SER A 40 -12.07 1.38 -11.57
CA SER A 40 -12.27 0.09 -12.21
C SER A 40 -13.44 -0.65 -11.57
N ARG A 41 -14.40 -1.07 -12.42
CA ARG A 41 -15.49 -1.99 -12.03
C ARG A 41 -14.97 -3.34 -11.54
N GLY A 42 -13.79 -3.75 -12.02
CA GLY A 42 -13.10 -4.95 -11.56
C GLY A 42 -12.29 -4.69 -10.28
N GLY A 43 -12.38 -5.61 -9.33
CA GLY A 43 -11.51 -5.66 -8.16
C GLY A 43 -10.20 -6.41 -8.43
N PHE A 44 -9.55 -6.86 -7.36
CA PHE A 44 -8.38 -7.72 -7.44
C PHE A 44 -8.73 -9.02 -8.19
N SER A 45 -8.11 -9.24 -9.35
CA SER A 45 -8.49 -10.31 -10.28
C SER A 45 -7.52 -11.50 -10.25
N PRO A 46 -7.85 -12.66 -10.84
CA PRO A 46 -6.94 -13.79 -10.96
C PRO A 46 -5.63 -13.45 -11.69
N ALA A 47 -5.64 -12.47 -12.59
CA ALA A 47 -4.41 -12.00 -13.26
C ALA A 47 -3.47 -11.26 -12.29
N HIS A 48 -4.04 -10.44 -11.39
CA HIS A 48 -3.27 -9.79 -10.32
C HIS A 48 -2.65 -10.84 -9.40
N LEU A 49 -3.43 -11.84 -8.97
CA LEU A 49 -2.94 -12.93 -8.13
C LEU A 49 -1.78 -13.69 -8.78
N ARG A 50 -1.92 -14.10 -10.05
CA ARG A 50 -0.85 -14.79 -10.78
C ARG A 50 0.42 -13.96 -10.90
N LEU A 51 0.29 -12.65 -11.12
CA LEU A 51 1.44 -11.76 -11.20
C LEU A 51 2.10 -11.58 -9.82
N ALA A 52 1.33 -11.37 -8.76
CA ALA A 52 1.83 -11.30 -7.39
C ALA A 52 2.61 -12.57 -7.00
N MET A 53 2.06 -13.76 -7.31
CA MET A 53 2.73 -15.05 -7.10
C MET A 53 4.00 -15.21 -7.94
N SER A 54 4.05 -14.57 -9.12
CA SER A 54 5.26 -14.59 -9.96
C SER A 54 6.34 -13.65 -9.44
N LEU A 55 5.96 -12.47 -8.94
CA LEU A 55 6.87 -11.56 -8.23
C LEU A 55 7.43 -12.22 -6.98
N TRP A 56 6.57 -12.88 -6.18
CA TRP A 56 6.99 -13.60 -4.97
C TRP A 56 8.08 -14.64 -5.27
N ARG A 57 7.88 -15.47 -6.30
CA ARG A 57 8.88 -16.44 -6.76
C ARG A 57 10.15 -15.77 -7.30
N ALA A 58 10.00 -14.66 -8.03
CA ALA A 58 11.14 -13.92 -8.59
C ALA A 58 12.02 -13.28 -7.51
N LEU A 59 11.46 -13.00 -6.33
CA LEU A 59 12.21 -12.55 -5.16
C LEU A 59 12.98 -13.69 -4.46
N GLY A 60 12.88 -14.93 -4.96
CA GLY A 60 13.51 -16.10 -4.36
C GLY A 60 12.80 -16.63 -3.13
N MET A 61 11.57 -16.19 -2.88
CA MET A 61 10.80 -16.61 -1.72
C MET A 61 10.23 -18.03 -1.90
N PRO A 62 10.08 -18.81 -0.82
CA PRO A 62 9.46 -20.13 -0.88
C PRO A 62 8.06 -20.08 -1.48
N ALA A 63 7.64 -21.17 -2.12
CA ALA A 63 6.28 -21.29 -2.61
C ALA A 63 5.29 -21.08 -1.46
N ALA A 64 4.38 -20.12 -1.63
CA ALA A 64 3.30 -19.84 -0.71
C ALA A 64 1.98 -20.36 -1.29
N GLU A 65 1.03 -20.71 -0.43
CA GLU A 65 -0.34 -20.88 -0.87
C GLU A 65 -0.88 -19.57 -1.45
N PRO A 66 -1.77 -19.61 -2.47
CA PRO A 66 -2.35 -18.40 -3.04
C PRO A 66 -3.06 -17.57 -1.96
N PRO A 67 -2.63 -16.33 -1.67
CA PRO A 67 -3.22 -15.54 -0.61
C PRO A 67 -4.62 -15.08 -0.98
N ARG A 68 -5.47 -14.90 0.04
CA ARG A 68 -6.73 -14.17 -0.12
C ARG A 68 -6.49 -12.66 -0.05
N ALA A 69 -6.90 -11.94 -1.10
CA ALA A 69 -6.83 -10.49 -1.13
C ALA A 69 -7.81 -9.87 -0.13
N GLN A 70 -7.30 -9.05 0.79
CA GLN A 70 -8.13 -8.24 1.67
C GLN A 70 -8.21 -6.81 1.15
N LEU A 71 -9.38 -6.42 0.63
CA LEU A 71 -9.57 -5.12 0.02
C LEU A 71 -9.81 -4.02 1.06
N LEU A 72 -9.35 -2.81 0.76
CA LEU A 72 -9.68 -1.57 1.47
C LEU A 72 -10.02 -0.49 0.44
N PRO A 73 -11.30 -0.30 0.11
CA PRO A 73 -11.73 0.85 -0.69
C PRO A 73 -11.76 2.10 0.20
N TRP A 74 -11.48 3.25 -0.41
CA TRP A 74 -11.67 4.55 0.19
C TRP A 74 -12.26 5.52 -0.85
N PRO A 75 -13.30 6.31 -0.51
CA PRO A 75 -13.95 6.43 0.80
C PRO A 75 -14.61 5.12 1.25
N ALA A 76 -14.57 4.82 2.54
CA ALA A 76 -15.18 3.61 3.11
C ALA A 76 -16.70 3.75 3.22
N PHE A 77 -17.20 4.97 3.35
CA PHE A 77 -18.62 5.29 3.50
C PHE A 77 -19.04 6.37 2.51
N THR A 78 -20.29 6.32 2.07
CA THR A 78 -20.87 7.34 1.18
C THR A 78 -21.32 8.60 1.95
N SER A 79 -21.39 8.52 3.28
CA SER A 79 -21.81 9.65 4.11
C SER A 79 -20.76 10.76 4.12
N ARG A 80 -21.21 11.99 3.85
CA ARG A 80 -20.39 13.21 3.94
C ARG A 80 -20.22 13.73 5.37
N SER A 81 -20.94 13.15 6.34
CA SER A 81 -20.85 13.54 7.75
C SER A 81 -19.65 12.93 8.47
N LEU A 82 -19.03 11.91 7.87
CA LEU A 82 -17.86 11.25 8.43
C LEU A 82 -16.61 11.86 7.81
N ASP A 83 -15.66 12.25 8.65
CA ASP A 83 -14.33 12.66 8.17
C ASP A 83 -13.66 11.47 7.51
N GLN A 84 -13.43 11.63 6.20
CA GLN A 84 -12.74 10.66 5.35
C GLN A 84 -11.55 11.31 4.63
N GLY A 85 -11.05 12.42 5.16
CA GLY A 85 -9.86 13.10 4.63
C GLY A 85 -8.60 12.24 4.68
N TRP A 86 -7.50 12.81 4.20
CA TRP A 86 -6.20 12.14 4.09
C TRP A 86 -5.76 11.47 5.41
N ASP A 87 -5.83 12.18 6.53
CA ASP A 87 -5.39 11.67 7.84
C ASP A 87 -6.19 10.44 8.28
N GLN A 88 -7.49 10.43 8.00
CA GLN A 88 -8.38 9.31 8.31
C GLN A 88 -8.11 8.12 7.40
N ALA A 89 -7.84 8.38 6.12
CA ALA A 89 -7.47 7.35 5.16
C ALA A 89 -6.13 6.70 5.53
N GLN A 90 -5.13 7.52 5.88
CA GLN A 90 -3.83 7.07 6.37
C GLN A 90 -3.97 6.25 7.65
N THR A 91 -4.78 6.72 8.60
CA THR A 91 -5.08 5.98 9.84
C THR A 91 -5.72 4.62 9.56
N ALA A 92 -6.66 4.55 8.61
CA ALA A 92 -7.30 3.29 8.22
C ALA A 92 -6.29 2.31 7.58
N VAL A 93 -5.41 2.80 6.70
CA VAL A 93 -4.34 2.00 6.09
C VAL A 93 -3.35 1.49 7.14
N GLN A 94 -2.89 2.34 8.05
CA GLN A 94 -1.95 1.97 9.11
C GLN A 94 -2.56 0.92 10.04
N ARG A 95 -3.82 1.10 10.47
CA ARG A 95 -4.51 0.10 11.30
C ARG A 95 -4.62 -1.25 10.61
N LYS A 96 -4.98 -1.26 9.32
CA LYS A 96 -5.05 -2.51 8.55
C LYS A 96 -3.68 -3.16 8.39
N PHE A 97 -2.64 -2.37 8.15
CA PHE A 97 -1.26 -2.82 8.10
C PHE A 97 -0.81 -3.46 9.41
N ASP A 98 -1.04 -2.80 10.55
CA ASP A 98 -0.67 -3.32 11.86
C ASP A 98 -1.41 -4.63 12.17
N LEU A 99 -2.71 -4.71 11.87
CA LEU A 99 -3.49 -5.94 12.00
C LEU A 99 -2.92 -7.08 11.15
N MET A 100 -2.48 -6.77 9.93
CA MET A 100 -1.89 -7.76 9.03
C MET A 100 -0.56 -8.30 9.57
N LEU A 101 0.29 -7.41 10.10
CA LEU A 101 1.55 -7.81 10.73
C LEU A 101 1.35 -8.60 12.04
N GLN A 102 0.31 -8.29 12.80
CA GLN A 102 -0.05 -9.06 14.01
C GLN A 102 -0.51 -10.47 13.68
N GLN A 103 -1.25 -10.64 12.58
CA GLN A 103 -1.72 -11.96 12.12
C GLN A 103 -0.61 -12.79 11.49
N SER A 104 0.29 -12.15 10.75
CA SER A 104 1.38 -12.78 10.03
C SER A 104 2.57 -11.82 10.00
N PRO A 105 3.58 -12.04 10.86
CA PRO A 105 4.77 -11.21 10.87
C PRO A 105 5.45 -11.21 9.51
N ALA A 106 5.79 -10.02 9.01
CA ALA A 106 6.46 -9.86 7.74
C ALA A 106 7.87 -9.27 7.94
N ARG A 107 8.87 -9.84 7.27
CA ARG A 107 10.23 -9.31 7.18
C ARG A 107 10.32 -8.14 6.23
N PHE A 108 9.45 -8.10 5.22
CA PHE A 108 9.39 -7.01 4.26
C PHE A 108 7.98 -6.74 3.73
N VAL A 109 7.80 -5.55 3.16
CA VAL A 109 6.55 -5.09 2.56
C VAL A 109 6.82 -4.55 1.17
N LEU A 110 6.03 -4.97 0.18
CA LEU A 110 6.01 -4.37 -1.15
C LEU A 110 4.82 -3.43 -1.27
N LEU A 111 5.10 -2.18 -1.62
CA LEU A 111 4.11 -1.14 -1.89
C LEU A 111 4.00 -0.97 -3.41
N LEU A 112 2.99 -1.60 -4.00
CA LEU A 112 2.78 -1.59 -5.43
C LEU A 112 1.80 -0.47 -5.78
N GLY A 113 2.28 0.55 -6.47
CA GLY A 113 1.53 1.73 -6.88
C GLY A 113 1.57 2.90 -5.88
N ASP A 114 1.20 4.07 -6.39
CA ASP A 114 1.33 5.36 -5.71
C ASP A 114 0.55 5.43 -4.38
N ALA A 115 -0.72 5.03 -4.39
CA ALA A 115 -1.58 5.13 -3.20
C ALA A 115 -1.04 4.30 -2.03
N ALA A 116 -0.58 3.07 -2.28
CA ALA A 116 0.03 2.21 -1.27
C ALA A 116 1.28 2.86 -0.65
N ALA A 117 2.13 3.45 -1.49
CA ALA A 117 3.35 4.13 -1.04
C ALA A 117 3.04 5.38 -0.20
N ARG A 118 2.21 6.30 -0.71
CA ARG A 118 1.89 7.57 -0.04
C ARG A 118 1.22 7.38 1.31
N LEU A 119 0.26 6.46 1.37
CA LEU A 119 -0.55 6.23 2.58
C LEU A 119 0.24 5.50 3.66
N LEU A 120 1.04 4.49 3.31
CA LEU A 120 1.82 3.77 4.34
C LEU A 120 3.07 4.56 4.77
N LEU A 121 3.76 5.23 3.84
CA LEU A 121 4.97 5.99 4.14
C LEU A 121 4.67 7.41 4.67
N GLN A 122 3.39 7.77 4.79
CA GLN A 122 2.92 9.06 5.31
C GLN A 122 3.52 10.24 4.53
N SER A 123 3.75 10.05 3.24
CA SER A 123 4.36 11.03 2.34
C SER A 123 3.33 11.46 1.31
N PRO A 124 2.67 12.63 1.49
CA PRO A 124 1.68 13.11 0.55
C PRO A 124 2.27 13.43 -0.83
N GLU A 125 3.59 13.64 -0.96
CA GLU A 125 4.29 13.86 -2.23
C GLU A 125 4.94 12.60 -2.81
N GLY A 126 4.87 11.47 -2.09
CA GLY A 126 5.69 10.30 -2.34
C GLY A 126 5.07 9.29 -3.30
N GLY A 127 5.28 9.49 -4.60
CA GLY A 127 4.93 8.50 -5.61
C GLY A 127 6.11 7.97 -6.38
N ASP A 128 6.47 8.72 -7.42
CA ASP A 128 7.50 8.32 -8.38
C ASP A 128 8.91 8.44 -7.79
N GLY A 129 9.15 9.45 -6.95
CA GLY A 129 10.45 9.68 -6.30
C GLY A 129 10.86 8.65 -5.25
N MET A 130 9.96 7.72 -4.90
CA MET A 130 10.21 6.66 -3.90
C MET A 130 10.34 5.27 -4.53
N ARG A 131 10.16 5.14 -5.85
CA ARG A 131 10.27 3.86 -6.54
C ARG A 131 11.69 3.31 -6.46
N GLY A 132 11.80 2.02 -6.17
CA GLY A 132 13.08 1.32 -6.05
C GLY A 132 13.91 1.72 -4.82
N MET A 133 13.39 2.54 -3.91
CA MET A 133 14.05 2.83 -2.65
C MET A 133 13.60 1.84 -1.57
N LEU A 134 14.57 1.35 -0.79
CA LEU A 134 14.29 0.52 0.39
C LEU A 134 14.16 1.42 1.61
N PHE A 135 12.98 1.42 2.21
CA PHE A 135 12.63 2.16 3.40
C PHE A 135 12.59 1.22 4.60
N ARG A 136 12.80 1.76 5.80
CA ARG A 136 12.42 1.09 7.04
C ARG A 136 11.44 2.03 7.74
N PRO A 137 10.12 1.78 7.64
CA PRO A 137 9.15 2.45 8.48
C PRO A 137 9.51 2.19 9.95
N ARG A 138 8.95 3.00 10.86
CA ARG A 138 9.15 2.87 12.31
C ARG A 138 8.85 1.47 12.87
N SER A 139 8.19 0.60 12.11
CA SER A 139 7.85 -0.80 12.41
C SER A 139 8.99 -1.82 12.23
N GLN A 140 10.23 -1.41 11.92
CA GLN A 140 11.39 -2.30 11.65
C GLN A 140 11.25 -3.24 10.42
N VAL A 141 10.12 -3.23 9.73
CA VAL A 141 9.89 -4.04 8.52
C VAL A 141 10.46 -3.31 7.30
N SER A 142 11.29 -3.95 6.47
CA SER A 142 11.81 -3.31 5.27
C SER A 142 10.70 -3.11 4.22
N ALA A 143 10.48 -1.89 3.74
CA ALA A 143 9.46 -1.57 2.74
C ALA A 143 10.09 -1.12 1.42
N LEU A 144 9.55 -1.54 0.28
CA LEU A 144 9.98 -1.06 -1.04
C LEU A 144 8.77 -0.71 -1.89
N ALA A 145 8.80 0.46 -2.52
CA ALA A 145 7.75 0.93 -3.42
C ALA A 145 8.14 0.71 -4.90
N THR A 146 7.17 0.33 -5.72
CA THR A 146 7.31 0.23 -7.19
C THR A 146 5.94 0.35 -7.86
N ALA A 147 5.83 0.11 -9.18
CA ALA A 147 4.57 0.18 -9.91
C ALA A 147 3.52 -0.81 -9.38
N SER A 148 2.24 -0.51 -9.59
CA SER A 148 1.12 -1.41 -9.26
C SER A 148 1.09 -2.65 -10.16
N LEU A 149 0.43 -3.71 -9.70
CA LEU A 149 0.16 -4.89 -10.53
C LEU A 149 -0.69 -4.52 -11.77
N SER A 150 -1.62 -3.58 -11.62
CA SER A 150 -2.41 -3.06 -12.74
C SER A 150 -1.53 -2.39 -13.80
N GLU A 151 -0.60 -1.52 -13.41
CA GLU A 151 0.38 -0.91 -14.33
C GLU A 151 1.23 -2.00 -15.01
N MET A 152 1.74 -2.98 -14.26
CA MET A 152 2.55 -4.07 -14.81
C MET A 152 1.81 -4.95 -15.83
N LEU A 153 0.48 -5.09 -15.68
CA LEU A 153 -0.36 -5.85 -16.58
C LEU A 153 -0.70 -5.07 -17.85
N GLN A 154 -0.81 -3.75 -17.77
CA GLN A 154 -1.32 -2.89 -18.83
C GLN A 154 -0.23 -2.17 -19.63
N VAL A 155 0.90 -1.83 -18.99
CA VAL A 155 1.94 -0.99 -19.57
C VAL A 155 3.12 -1.86 -20.05
N PRO A 156 3.39 -1.92 -21.37
CA PRO A 156 4.57 -2.59 -21.90
C PRO A 156 5.86 -2.01 -21.31
N GLY A 157 6.82 -2.86 -20.98
CA GLY A 157 8.10 -2.44 -20.39
C GLY A 157 8.08 -2.20 -18.88
N CYS A 158 6.91 -1.99 -18.26
CA CYS A 158 6.79 -1.72 -16.83
C CYS A 158 7.41 -2.84 -15.96
N LYS A 159 7.29 -4.11 -16.38
CA LYS A 159 7.90 -5.25 -15.68
C LYS A 159 9.43 -5.14 -15.59
N ARG A 160 10.09 -4.57 -16.60
CA ARG A 160 11.54 -4.35 -16.60
C ARG A 160 11.93 -3.30 -15.56
N ASP A 161 11.16 -2.22 -15.49
CA ASP A 161 11.41 -1.16 -14.52
C ASP A 161 11.17 -1.66 -13.09
N VAL A 162 10.09 -2.40 -12.87
CA VAL A 162 9.82 -3.10 -11.59
C VAL A 162 10.97 -4.04 -11.23
N TRP A 163 11.51 -4.80 -12.18
CA TRP A 163 12.64 -5.68 -11.90
C TRP A 163 13.87 -4.93 -11.42
N ARG A 164 14.16 -3.75 -12.00
CA ARG A 164 15.22 -2.86 -11.54
C ARG A 164 14.93 -2.34 -10.13
N ASP A 165 13.69 -1.93 -9.87
CA ASP A 165 13.26 -1.40 -8.58
C ASP A 165 13.36 -2.45 -7.46
N LEU A 166 13.17 -3.75 -7.76
CA LEU A 166 13.26 -4.82 -6.77
C LEU A 166 14.70 -5.17 -6.35
N GLN A 167 15.72 -4.77 -7.12
CA GLN A 167 17.12 -5.16 -6.85
C GLN A 167 17.62 -4.81 -5.43
N PRO A 168 17.32 -3.64 -4.84
CA PRO A 168 17.73 -3.34 -3.47
C PRO A 168 17.10 -4.27 -2.43
N LEU A 169 15.83 -4.65 -2.61
CA LEU A 169 15.17 -5.60 -1.72
C LEU A 169 15.78 -6.99 -1.86
N MET A 170 16.03 -7.47 -3.07
CA MET A 170 16.66 -8.79 -3.28
C MET A 170 18.05 -8.88 -2.62
N ARG A 171 18.85 -7.81 -2.72
CA ARG A 171 20.13 -7.70 -2.01
C ARG A 171 19.96 -7.68 -0.50
N HIS A 172 18.91 -7.03 0.01
CA HIS A 172 18.62 -7.02 1.43
C HIS A 172 18.21 -8.40 1.96
N LEU A 173 17.32 -9.11 1.24
CA LEU A 173 16.81 -10.43 1.64
C LEU A 173 17.90 -11.51 1.64
N THR A 174 18.91 -11.39 0.77
CA THR A 174 20.06 -12.29 0.73
C THR A 174 21.06 -12.04 1.87
N GLN A 175 21.17 -10.80 2.35
CA GLN A 175 22.09 -10.42 3.45
C GLN A 175 21.50 -10.62 4.84
N ALA A 176 20.17 -10.60 4.97
CA ALA A 176 19.46 -10.82 6.22
C ALA A 176 18.69 -12.15 6.12
N PRO A 177 19.33 -13.31 6.33
CA PRO A 177 18.67 -14.62 6.23
C PRO A 177 17.48 -14.70 7.21
N PRO A 178 16.47 -15.56 6.93
CA PRO A 178 15.36 -15.75 7.84
C PRO A 178 15.88 -16.07 9.24
N VAL A 179 15.31 -15.42 10.26
CA VAL A 179 15.54 -15.82 11.65
C VAL A 179 14.77 -17.13 11.80
N ASP A 180 15.48 -18.25 11.72
CA ASP A 180 14.91 -19.56 12.03
C ASP A 180 14.30 -19.50 13.43
N GLY A 181 13.00 -19.79 13.51
CA GLY A 181 12.29 -20.02 14.77
C GLY A 181 12.36 -21.47 15.18
#